data_AF-A0A3Q0IP06-F1
#
_entry.id   AF-A0A3Q0IP06-F1
#
_cell.length_a   1.000
_cell.length_b   1.000
_cell.length_c   1.000
_cell.angle_alpha   90.00
_cell.angle_beta   90.00
_cell.angle_gamma   90.00
#
_symmetry.space_group_name_H-M   'P 1'
#
loop_
_entity.id
_entity.type
_entity.pdbx_description
1 polymer ?
#
loop_
_entity_poly.entity_id
_entity_poly.type
_entity_poly.pdbx_seq_one_letter_code
_entity_poly.pdbx_strand_id
1 'polypeptide(L)'
;MRNRRRIQRRGPLVVYGKDRGLTKAFRNIPGVELISVSKLNLLKLAPGGHVGRFVIWTESAFKKLDALYGSWKTKAPLKKGYSLPQPKMANTDLARLLKSEEIKKVLRRPIRGVRRASRKLNPLTNKRMMLRLNPFAQVTIRSAIISEEKRKLAREAKLAEKRGLPVPKKYEIMLKISKERKAQQAKLRAKNKAAGKKPAAKQPAPLSLRDKKAAIYAEKAGKIKKKVRDSP
;
A
#
# COMPACT_ATOMS: atom_id res chain seq x y z
N MET A 1 -20.04 31.60 -46.55
CA MET A 1 -21.17 31.65 -47.50
C MET A 1 -22.06 30.38 -47.45
N ARG A 2 -22.54 29.91 -46.27
CA ARG A 2 -23.31 28.64 -46.14
C ARG A 2 -24.54 28.71 -45.20
N ASN A 3 -25.13 29.89 -45.00
CA ASN A 3 -26.33 30.10 -44.16
C ASN A 3 -26.27 29.54 -42.70
N ARG A 4 -25.07 29.39 -42.12
CA ARG A 4 -24.82 28.99 -40.72
C ARG A 4 -24.10 30.08 -39.94
N ARG A 5 -24.63 31.31 -40.00
CA ARG A 5 -23.93 32.51 -39.49
C ARG A 5 -23.85 32.57 -37.97
N ARG A 6 -24.88 32.07 -37.26
CA ARG A 6 -24.99 32.13 -35.80
C ARG A 6 -25.37 30.76 -35.25
N ILE A 7 -24.81 30.43 -34.09
CA ILE A 7 -25.15 29.24 -33.31
C ILE A 7 -25.75 29.72 -32.00
N GLN A 8 -26.84 29.08 -31.56
CA GLN A 8 -27.50 29.40 -30.29
C GLN A 8 -27.43 28.20 -29.36
N ARG A 9 -27.41 28.45 -28.05
CA ARG A 9 -27.54 27.40 -27.05
C ARG A 9 -28.94 26.78 -27.14
N ARG A 10 -29.02 25.47 -26.91
CA ARG A 10 -30.31 24.76 -26.83
C ARG A 10 -30.90 25.00 -25.43
N GLY A 11 -32.06 25.62 -25.40
CA GLY A 11 -32.84 25.86 -24.19
C GLY A 11 -33.77 24.69 -23.88
N PRO A 12 -34.85 24.95 -23.11
CA PRO A 12 -35.78 23.90 -22.70
C PRO A 12 -36.47 23.26 -23.89
N LEU A 13 -36.80 21.98 -23.74
CA LEU A 13 -37.63 21.23 -24.66
C LEU A 13 -39.04 21.09 -24.07
N VAL A 14 -40.04 21.67 -24.73
CA VAL A 14 -41.44 21.56 -24.32
C VAL A 14 -42.09 20.39 -25.04
N VAL A 15 -42.57 19.40 -24.28
CA VAL A 15 -43.24 18.20 -24.81
C VAL A 15 -44.74 18.28 -24.58
N TYR A 16 -45.50 18.17 -25.66
CA TYR A 16 -46.95 18.28 -25.64
C TYR A 16 -47.66 17.05 -26.21
N GLY A 17 -48.87 16.79 -25.70
CA GLY A 17 -49.74 15.72 -26.18
C GLY A 17 -50.57 16.14 -27.39
N LYS A 18 -51.25 17.29 -27.28
CA LYS A 18 -52.07 17.90 -28.33
C LYS A 18 -51.65 19.36 -28.51
N ASP A 19 -51.51 19.80 -29.77
CA ASP A 19 -51.20 21.20 -30.07
C ASP A 19 -52.50 22.02 -30.05
N ARG A 20 -52.60 22.97 -29.11
CA ARG A 20 -53.69 23.95 -29.02
C ARG A 20 -53.13 25.38 -29.19
N GLY A 21 -52.20 25.56 -30.13
CA GLY A 21 -51.52 26.83 -30.35
C GLY A 21 -50.18 26.97 -29.61
N LEU A 22 -49.74 25.93 -28.89
CA LEU A 22 -48.45 25.90 -28.18
C LEU A 22 -47.30 26.13 -29.14
N THR A 23 -47.34 25.51 -30.33
CA THR A 23 -46.26 25.68 -31.31
C THR A 23 -46.14 27.13 -31.77
N LYS A 24 -47.26 27.83 -31.98
CA LYS A 24 -47.26 29.23 -32.42
C LYS A 24 -46.77 30.17 -31.31
N ALA A 25 -47.16 29.91 -30.06
CA ALA A 25 -46.76 30.73 -28.92
C ALA A 25 -45.24 30.65 -28.63
N PHE A 26 -44.67 29.44 -28.65
CA PHE A 26 -43.29 29.21 -28.21
C PHE A 26 -42.25 29.24 -29.34
N ARG A 27 -42.63 29.14 -30.62
CA ARG A 27 -41.66 29.06 -31.74
C ARG A 27 -40.73 30.27 -31.89
N ASN A 28 -41.16 31.45 -31.42
CA ASN A 28 -40.39 32.68 -31.58
C ASN A 28 -39.43 32.94 -30.39
N ILE A 29 -39.45 32.07 -29.38
CA ILE A 29 -38.55 32.21 -28.23
C ILE A 29 -37.22 31.52 -28.57
N PRO A 30 -36.09 32.25 -28.59
CA PRO A 30 -34.80 31.70 -29.01
C PRO A 30 -34.37 30.56 -28.08
N GLY A 31 -33.87 29.47 -28.66
CA GLY A 31 -33.38 28.29 -27.94
C GLY A 31 -34.46 27.33 -27.44
N VAL A 32 -35.73 27.73 -27.35
CA VAL A 32 -36.84 26.84 -26.97
C VAL A 32 -37.20 25.95 -28.15
N GLU A 33 -37.36 24.65 -27.88
CA GLU A 33 -37.84 23.70 -28.89
C GLU A 33 -39.10 23.00 -28.42
N LEU A 34 -39.96 22.67 -29.38
CA LEU A 34 -41.19 21.93 -29.14
C LEU A 34 -41.14 20.56 -29.80
N ILE A 35 -41.80 19.58 -29.18
CA ILE A 35 -41.97 18.25 -29.73
C ILE A 35 -43.26 17.60 -29.24
N SER A 36 -43.90 16.82 -30.11
CA SER A 36 -45.04 15.99 -29.72
C SER A 36 -44.55 14.70 -29.07
N VAL A 37 -45.21 14.26 -28.01
CA VAL A 37 -44.88 13.00 -27.30
C VAL A 37 -44.96 11.76 -28.21
N SER A 38 -45.85 11.77 -29.20
CA SER A 38 -45.97 10.65 -30.15
C SER A 38 -44.78 10.54 -31.11
N LYS A 39 -44.03 11.64 -31.29
CA LYS A 39 -42.89 11.74 -32.23
C LYS A 39 -41.66 12.26 -31.50
N LEU A 40 -41.32 11.64 -30.36
CA LEU A 40 -40.11 11.97 -29.62
C LEU A 40 -38.87 11.66 -30.46
N ASN A 41 -37.96 12.63 -30.54
CA ASN A 41 -36.75 12.56 -31.34
C ASN A 41 -35.53 12.64 -30.43
N LEU A 42 -34.64 11.66 -30.56
CA LEU A 42 -33.39 11.59 -29.81
C LEU A 42 -32.50 12.82 -30.04
N LEU A 43 -32.46 13.38 -31.26
CA LEU A 43 -31.62 14.54 -31.59
C LEU A 43 -32.04 15.80 -30.83
N LYS A 44 -33.33 15.91 -30.47
CA LYS A 44 -33.85 17.00 -29.65
C LYS A 44 -33.70 16.69 -28.16
N LEU A 45 -33.85 15.43 -27.73
CA LEU A 45 -33.68 15.05 -26.31
C LEU A 45 -32.22 15.10 -25.86
N ALA A 46 -31.30 14.69 -26.73
CA ALA A 46 -29.86 14.62 -26.50
C ALA A 46 -29.08 15.31 -27.63
N PRO A 47 -29.13 16.66 -27.72
CA PRO A 47 -28.38 17.38 -28.74
C PRO A 47 -26.87 17.15 -28.56
N GLY A 48 -26.20 16.74 -29.64
CA GLY A 48 -24.78 16.35 -29.59
C GLY A 48 -24.49 15.03 -28.86
N GLY A 49 -25.53 14.25 -28.52
CA GLY A 49 -25.39 12.98 -27.81
C GLY A 49 -25.33 13.09 -26.27
N HIS A 50 -25.45 14.30 -25.72
CA HIS A 50 -25.46 14.51 -24.27
C HIS A 50 -26.87 14.30 -23.69
N VAL A 51 -27.00 13.43 -22.70
CA VAL A 51 -28.24 13.22 -21.94
C VAL A 51 -28.45 14.34 -20.91
N GLY A 52 -29.69 14.56 -20.47
CA GLY A 52 -30.01 15.53 -19.41
C GLY A 52 -30.41 16.93 -19.90
N ARG A 53 -30.99 17.05 -21.10
CA ARG A 53 -31.62 18.31 -21.52
C ARG A 53 -32.77 18.66 -20.57
N PHE A 54 -32.95 19.95 -20.28
CA PHE A 54 -34.11 20.41 -19.50
C PHE A 54 -35.40 20.24 -20.30
N VAL A 55 -36.26 19.31 -19.88
CA VAL A 55 -37.52 18.96 -20.56
C VAL A 55 -38.71 19.35 -19.70
N ILE A 56 -39.65 20.11 -20.27
CA ILE A 56 -40.91 20.51 -19.65
C ILE A 56 -42.02 19.68 -20.27
N TRP A 57 -42.79 18.98 -19.42
CA TRP A 57 -43.88 18.09 -19.84
C TRP A 57 -45.24 18.71 -19.55
N THR A 58 -46.13 18.69 -20.53
CA THR A 58 -47.57 18.88 -20.25
C THR A 58 -48.15 17.62 -19.61
N GLU A 59 -49.16 17.77 -18.76
CA GLU A 59 -49.83 16.63 -18.09
C GLU A 59 -50.30 15.57 -19.09
N SER A 60 -50.96 16.00 -20.17
CA SER A 60 -51.44 15.11 -21.23
C SER A 60 -50.32 14.34 -21.95
N ALA A 61 -49.14 14.97 -22.12
CA ALA A 61 -47.98 14.30 -22.69
C ALA A 61 -47.45 13.23 -21.73
N PHE A 62 -47.36 13.57 -20.45
CA PHE A 62 -46.82 12.67 -19.43
C PHE A 62 -47.67 11.41 -19.28
N LYS A 63 -49.00 11.54 -19.22
CA LYS A 63 -49.93 10.38 -19.20
C LYS A 63 -49.78 9.49 -20.45
N LYS A 64 -49.53 10.08 -21.62
CA LYS A 64 -49.39 9.35 -22.88
C LYS A 64 -48.07 8.56 -22.99
N LEU A 65 -47.05 8.90 -22.21
CA LEU A 65 -45.78 8.15 -22.20
C LEU A 65 -45.96 6.70 -21.76
N ASP A 66 -46.79 6.46 -20.75
CA ASP A 66 -47.06 5.12 -20.24
C ASP A 66 -47.70 4.23 -21.32
N ALA A 67 -48.66 4.76 -22.08
CA ALA A 67 -49.23 4.06 -23.23
C ALA A 67 -48.24 3.90 -24.41
N LEU A 68 -47.22 4.76 -24.53
CA LEU A 68 -46.25 4.70 -25.63
C LEU A 68 -45.11 3.71 -25.38
N TYR A 69 -44.65 3.60 -24.14
CA TYR A 69 -43.48 2.79 -23.79
C TYR A 69 -43.82 1.62 -22.88
N GLY A 70 -44.90 1.69 -22.11
CA GLY A 70 -45.24 0.70 -21.09
C GLY A 70 -44.29 0.72 -19.89
N SER A 71 -44.29 -0.36 -19.14
CA SER A 71 -43.40 -0.59 -18.00
C SER A 71 -42.56 -1.85 -18.22
N TRP A 72 -41.69 -2.21 -17.27
CA TRP A 72 -41.02 -3.52 -17.33
C TRP A 72 -41.98 -4.70 -17.16
N LYS A 73 -43.19 -4.48 -16.62
CA LYS A 73 -44.22 -5.51 -16.41
C LYS A 73 -45.23 -5.58 -17.56
N THR A 74 -45.57 -4.43 -18.12
CA THR A 74 -46.62 -4.27 -19.13
C THR A 74 -46.01 -3.83 -20.47
N LYS A 75 -46.32 -4.54 -21.55
CA LYS A 75 -45.84 -4.19 -22.90
C LYS A 75 -46.46 -2.87 -23.39
N ALA A 76 -45.76 -2.17 -24.28
CA ALA A 76 -46.25 -0.93 -24.89
C ALA A 76 -47.44 -1.20 -25.85
N PRO A 77 -48.65 -0.65 -25.61
CA PRO A 77 -49.78 -0.85 -26.51
C PRO A 77 -49.60 -0.14 -27.86
N LEU A 78 -48.97 1.04 -27.87
CA LEU A 78 -48.83 1.86 -29.09
C LEU A 78 -47.60 1.52 -29.94
N LYS A 79 -46.62 0.78 -29.40
CA LYS A 79 -45.39 0.38 -30.10
C LYS A 79 -45.30 -1.13 -30.18
N LYS A 80 -45.70 -1.69 -31.33
CA LYS A 80 -45.69 -3.14 -31.55
C LYS A 80 -44.28 -3.71 -31.40
N GLY A 81 -44.16 -4.78 -30.61
CA GLY A 81 -42.89 -5.50 -30.41
C GLY A 81 -41.86 -4.75 -29.55
N TYR A 82 -42.21 -3.58 -29.00
CA TYR A 82 -41.31 -2.83 -28.13
C TYR A 82 -41.51 -3.20 -26.66
N SER A 83 -40.39 -3.34 -25.95
CA SER A 83 -40.34 -3.49 -24.49
C SER A 83 -39.18 -2.66 -23.95
N LEU A 84 -39.28 -2.18 -22.70
CA LEU A 84 -38.19 -1.44 -22.07
C LEU A 84 -36.98 -2.37 -21.86
N PRO A 85 -35.76 -1.89 -22.14
CA PRO A 85 -34.55 -2.64 -21.83
C PRO A 85 -34.45 -2.86 -20.31
N GLN A 86 -34.07 -4.08 -19.91
CA GLN A 86 -33.86 -4.40 -18.51
C GLN A 86 -32.50 -3.85 -18.05
N PRO A 87 -32.42 -3.21 -16.87
CA PRO A 87 -31.15 -2.78 -16.33
C PRO A 87 -30.27 -3.99 -15.98
N LYS A 88 -28.98 -3.94 -16.33
CA LYS A 88 -28.03 -5.03 -16.01
C LYS A 88 -27.79 -5.19 -14.50
N MET A 89 -27.98 -4.13 -13.74
CA MET A 89 -27.87 -4.10 -12.29
C MET A 89 -29.22 -3.67 -11.70
N ALA A 90 -29.77 -4.46 -10.78
CA ALA A 90 -31.00 -4.10 -10.09
C ALA A 90 -30.83 -2.86 -9.19
N ASN A 91 -29.69 -2.75 -8.51
CA ASN A 91 -29.30 -1.58 -7.73
C ASN A 91 -27.95 -1.05 -8.22
N THR A 92 -27.91 0.22 -8.59
CA THR A 92 -26.70 0.89 -9.09
C THR A 92 -25.88 1.57 -7.99
N ASP A 93 -26.41 1.65 -6.75
CA ASP A 93 -25.69 2.23 -5.61
C ASP A 93 -24.63 1.24 -5.07
N LEU A 94 -23.46 1.30 -5.70
CA LEU A 94 -22.29 0.51 -5.30
C LEU A 94 -21.80 0.86 -3.90
N ALA A 95 -21.95 2.11 -3.46
CA ALA A 95 -21.47 2.52 -2.14
C ALA A 95 -22.29 1.86 -1.03
N ARG A 96 -23.62 1.76 -1.21
CA ARG A 96 -24.50 1.01 -0.32
C ARG A 96 -24.18 -0.47 -0.34
N LEU A 97 -24.03 -1.07 -1.52
CA LEU A 97 -23.70 -2.50 -1.65
C LEU A 97 -22.37 -2.83 -0.97
N LEU A 98 -21.29 -2.10 -1.27
CA LEU A 98 -19.98 -2.34 -0.66
C LEU A 98 -19.95 -2.11 0.86
N LYS A 99 -20.88 -1.30 1.38
CA LYS A 99 -21.00 -1.03 2.81
C LYS A 99 -21.96 -1.98 3.53
N SER A 100 -22.61 -2.90 2.82
CA SER A 100 -23.55 -3.83 3.42
C SER A 100 -22.85 -4.77 4.43
N GLU A 101 -23.59 -5.19 5.44
CA GLU A 101 -23.03 -6.01 6.52
C GLU A 101 -22.63 -7.40 6.04
N GLU A 102 -23.37 -7.95 5.09
CA GLU A 102 -23.12 -9.26 4.49
C GLU A 102 -21.76 -9.29 3.80
N ILE A 103 -21.44 -8.24 3.03
CA ILE A 103 -20.14 -8.12 2.36
C ILE A 103 -19.04 -7.85 3.39
N LYS A 104 -19.26 -6.92 4.32
CA LYS A 104 -18.26 -6.56 5.35
C LYS A 104 -17.89 -7.73 6.26
N LYS A 105 -18.85 -8.60 6.59
CA LYS A 105 -18.64 -9.77 7.45
C LYS A 105 -17.66 -10.78 6.84
N VAL A 106 -17.67 -10.92 5.51
CA VAL A 106 -16.80 -11.86 4.77
C VAL A 106 -15.47 -11.22 4.38
N LEU A 107 -15.42 -9.89 4.27
CA LEU A 107 -14.24 -9.17 3.78
C LEU A 107 -13.06 -9.27 4.76
N ARG A 108 -11.86 -9.51 4.21
CA ARG A 108 -10.61 -9.44 4.97
C ARG A 108 -10.24 -7.98 5.27
N ARG A 109 -9.49 -7.76 6.35
CA ARG A 109 -8.97 -6.42 6.70
C ARG A 109 -8.15 -5.83 5.54
N PRO A 110 -8.34 -4.53 5.19
CA PRO A 110 -7.58 -3.90 4.13
C PRO A 110 -6.07 -3.85 4.43
N ILE A 111 -5.24 -4.21 3.44
CA ILE A 111 -3.78 -4.09 3.53
C ILE A 111 -3.40 -2.65 3.16
N ARG A 112 -3.08 -1.83 4.17
CA ARG A 112 -2.73 -0.40 3.98
C ARG A 112 -1.23 -0.13 3.80
N GLY A 113 -0.39 -1.16 3.88
CA GLY A 113 1.05 -1.02 3.84
C GLY A 113 1.56 -0.76 2.41
N VAL A 114 1.95 0.48 2.11
CA VAL A 114 2.64 0.80 0.85
C VAL A 114 4.14 0.48 1.01
N ARG A 115 4.62 -0.53 0.31
CA ARG A 115 6.05 -0.85 0.24
C ARG A 115 6.72 0.07 -0.77
N ARG A 116 7.49 1.05 -0.28
CA ARG A 116 8.32 1.90 -1.13
C ARG A 116 9.67 1.24 -1.39
N ALA A 117 10.23 1.48 -2.57
CA ALA A 117 11.60 1.09 -2.88
C ALA A 117 12.54 1.77 -1.89
N SER A 118 13.30 0.98 -1.13
CA SER A 118 14.32 1.50 -0.22
C SER A 118 15.65 1.57 -0.95
N ARG A 119 16.38 2.68 -0.80
CA ARG A 119 17.75 2.78 -1.31
C ARG A 119 18.66 1.83 -0.54
N LYS A 120 19.41 0.98 -1.27
CA LYS A 120 20.46 0.14 -0.67
C LYS A 120 21.63 1.03 -0.25
N LEU A 121 21.77 1.27 1.05
CA LEU A 121 22.91 2.00 1.61
C LEU A 121 24.11 1.06 1.75
N ASN A 122 25.31 1.53 1.43
CA ASN A 122 26.53 0.74 1.60
C ASN A 122 26.87 0.65 3.11
N PRO A 123 26.96 -0.55 3.72
CA PRO A 123 27.25 -0.71 5.14
C PRO A 123 28.70 -0.36 5.51
N LEU A 124 29.65 -0.49 4.59
CA LEU A 124 31.05 -0.18 4.88
C LEU A 124 31.27 1.32 5.09
N THR A 125 30.50 2.15 4.39
CA THR A 125 30.54 3.61 4.53
C THR A 125 29.48 4.13 5.50
N ASN A 126 28.34 3.45 5.64
CA ASN A 126 27.26 3.86 6.54
C ASN A 126 27.20 2.98 7.81
N LYS A 127 27.72 3.52 8.92
CA LYS A 127 27.75 2.85 10.22
C LYS A 127 26.37 2.39 10.71
N ARG A 128 25.28 3.15 10.48
CA ARG A 128 23.93 2.74 10.90
C ARG A 128 23.44 1.51 10.14
N MET A 129 23.75 1.45 8.84
CA MET A 129 23.43 0.27 8.03
C MET A 129 24.27 -0.94 8.47
N MET A 130 25.57 -0.75 8.74
CA MET A 130 26.41 -1.81 9.30
C MET A 130 25.85 -2.35 10.61
N LEU A 131 25.46 -1.48 11.54
CA LEU A 131 24.91 -1.89 12.83
C LEU A 131 23.58 -2.64 12.70
N ARG A 132 22.74 -2.23 11.75
CA ARG A 132 21.49 -2.93 11.44
C ARG A 132 21.73 -4.35 10.89
N LEU A 133 22.79 -4.54 10.11
CA LEU A 133 23.15 -5.85 9.54
C LEU A 133 23.94 -6.73 10.52
N ASN A 134 24.88 -6.12 11.25
CA ASN A 134 25.78 -6.78 12.17
C ASN A 134 25.94 -5.95 13.47
N PRO A 135 25.18 -6.27 14.53
CA PRO A 135 25.31 -5.60 15.82
C PRO A 135 26.70 -5.72 16.44
N PHE A 136 27.40 -6.84 16.21
CA PHE A 136 28.75 -7.07 16.76
C PHE A 136 29.80 -6.12 16.16
N ALA A 137 29.53 -5.53 14.98
CA ALA A 137 30.41 -4.53 14.38
C ALA A 137 30.68 -3.35 15.33
N GLN A 138 29.75 -2.99 16.22
CA GLN A 138 29.98 -1.95 17.21
C GLN A 138 31.12 -2.28 18.16
N VAL A 139 31.15 -3.54 18.64
CA VAL A 139 32.17 -4.03 19.57
C VAL A 139 33.51 -4.11 18.86
N THR A 140 33.54 -4.64 17.65
CA THR A 140 34.77 -4.75 16.83
C THR A 140 35.35 -3.38 16.50
N ILE A 141 34.54 -2.41 16.08
CA ILE A 141 34.99 -1.04 15.81
C ILE A 141 35.54 -0.42 17.10
N ARG A 142 34.83 -0.58 18.23
CA ARG A 142 35.27 -0.02 19.51
C ARG A 142 36.55 -0.66 20.03
N SER A 143 36.70 -1.97 19.91
CA SER A 143 37.92 -2.68 20.32
C SER A 143 39.10 -2.29 19.43
N ALA A 144 38.88 -2.10 18.12
CA ALA A 144 39.89 -1.61 17.18
C ALA A 144 40.36 -0.19 17.56
N ILE A 145 39.43 0.75 17.80
CA ILE A 145 39.75 2.12 18.26
C ILE A 145 40.60 2.09 19.53
N ILE A 146 40.16 1.34 20.55
CA ILE A 146 40.92 1.22 21.81
C ILE A 146 42.31 0.63 21.58
N SER A 147 42.42 -0.36 20.68
CA SER A 147 43.71 -0.98 20.35
C SER A 147 44.66 -0.02 19.63
N GLU A 148 44.12 0.82 18.75
CA GLU A 148 44.87 1.80 17.98
C GLU A 148 45.36 2.95 18.87
N GLU A 149 44.50 3.48 19.74
CA GLU A 149 44.86 4.50 20.74
C GLU A 149 46.01 3.99 21.63
N LYS A 150 45.93 2.73 22.08
CA LYS A 150 47.02 2.10 22.86
C LYS A 150 48.32 2.02 22.07
N ARG A 151 48.28 1.62 20.80
CA ARG A 151 49.46 1.55 19.93
C ARG A 151 50.05 2.93 19.65
N LYS A 152 49.21 3.96 19.48
CA LYS A 152 49.65 5.34 19.28
C LYS A 152 50.36 5.87 20.52
N LEU A 153 49.76 5.73 21.70
CA LEU A 153 50.36 6.13 22.97
C LEU A 153 51.68 5.39 23.25
N ALA A 154 51.76 4.08 22.94
CA ALA A 154 53.00 3.33 23.09
C ALA A 154 54.10 3.79 22.11
N ARG A 155 53.75 4.15 20.87
CA ARG A 155 54.69 4.73 19.91
C ARG A 155 55.18 6.11 20.36
N GLU A 156 54.29 6.97 20.84
CA GLU A 156 54.62 8.29 21.37
C GLU A 156 55.54 8.19 22.60
N ALA A 157 55.27 7.27 23.53
CA ALA A 157 56.14 7.03 24.69
C ALA A 157 57.55 6.60 24.28
N LYS A 158 57.68 5.63 23.35
CA LYS A 158 58.98 5.19 22.82
C LYS A 158 59.72 6.31 22.09
N LEU A 159 59.01 7.19 21.39
CA LEU A 159 59.61 8.34 20.70
C LEU A 159 60.08 9.41 21.70
N ALA A 160 59.31 9.65 22.77
CA ALA A 160 59.67 10.58 23.84
C ALA A 160 60.94 10.11 24.57
N GLU A 161 61.01 8.83 24.91
CA GLU A 161 62.19 8.18 25.51
C GLU A 161 63.44 8.33 24.63
N LYS A 162 63.32 8.07 23.32
CA LYS A 162 64.41 8.29 22.35
C LYS A 162 64.84 9.75 22.21
N ARG A 163 63.95 10.70 22.49
CA ARG A 163 64.20 12.15 22.38
C ARG A 163 64.56 12.78 23.73
N GLY A 164 64.68 11.99 24.81
CA GLY A 164 64.93 12.51 26.16
C GLY A 164 63.80 13.36 26.74
N LEU A 165 62.59 13.29 26.17
CA LEU A 165 61.42 14.05 26.58
C LEU A 165 60.59 13.23 27.59
N PRO A 166 59.87 13.89 28.51
CA PRO A 166 59.04 13.20 29.49
C PRO A 166 57.95 12.37 28.80
N VAL A 167 57.73 11.15 29.32
CA VAL A 167 56.74 10.22 28.79
C VAL A 167 55.33 10.82 28.93
N PRO A 168 54.43 10.65 27.93
CA PRO A 168 53.08 11.19 28.03
C PRO A 168 52.32 10.66 29.26
N LYS A 169 51.81 11.56 30.12
CA LYS A 169 51.03 11.22 31.35
C LYS A 169 49.91 10.19 31.10
N LYS A 170 49.26 10.25 29.94
CA LYS A 170 48.20 9.29 29.53
C LYS A 170 48.72 7.86 29.40
N TYR A 171 49.96 7.67 28.94
CA TYR A 171 50.59 6.36 28.81
C TYR A 171 50.94 5.77 30.18
N GLU A 172 51.44 6.59 31.11
CA GLU A 172 51.73 6.16 32.48
C GLU A 172 50.48 5.67 33.22
N ILE A 173 49.39 6.43 33.13
CA ILE A 173 48.09 6.05 33.70
C ILE A 173 47.62 4.72 33.10
N MET A 174 47.75 4.54 31.78
CA MET A 174 47.38 3.29 31.12
C MET A 174 48.20 2.10 31.63
N LEU A 175 49.51 2.26 31.84
CA LEU A 175 50.38 1.22 32.38
C LEU A 175 49.96 0.82 33.80
N LYS A 176 49.65 1.79 34.67
CA LYS A 176 49.14 1.53 36.03
C LYS A 176 47.84 0.72 36.00
N ILE A 177 46.85 1.17 35.23
CA ILE A 177 45.57 0.48 35.08
C ILE A 177 45.76 -0.92 34.48
N SER A 178 46.68 -1.09 33.53
CA SER A 178 46.96 -2.40 32.94
C SER A 178 47.60 -3.37 33.94
N LYS A 179 48.47 -2.89 34.84
CA LYS A 179 49.08 -3.71 35.90
C LYS A 179 48.02 -4.15 36.91
N GLU A 180 47.16 -3.24 37.35
CA GLU A 180 46.04 -3.53 38.27
C GLU A 180 45.07 -4.54 37.67
N ARG A 181 44.66 -4.35 36.40
CA ARG A 181 43.77 -5.28 35.71
C ARG A 181 44.39 -6.67 35.54
N LYS A 182 45.69 -6.78 35.25
CA LYS A 182 46.40 -8.07 35.19
C LYS A 182 46.38 -8.77 36.56
N ALA A 183 46.65 -8.04 37.64
CA ALA A 183 46.61 -8.58 38.99
C ALA A 183 45.20 -9.07 39.37
N GLN A 184 44.15 -8.29 39.06
CA GLN A 184 42.75 -8.68 39.27
C GLN A 184 42.35 -9.90 38.43
N GLN A 185 42.78 -9.97 37.17
CA GLN A 185 42.46 -11.09 36.28
C GLN A 185 43.17 -12.38 36.70
N ALA A 186 44.41 -12.29 37.22
CA ALA A 186 45.11 -13.42 37.83
C ALA A 186 44.38 -13.94 39.07
N LYS A 187 43.90 -13.04 39.96
CA LYS A 187 43.09 -13.40 41.13
C LYS A 187 41.78 -14.09 40.73
N LEU A 188 41.08 -13.56 39.73
CA LEU A 188 39.84 -14.17 39.21
C LEU A 188 40.08 -15.55 38.58
N ARG A 189 41.18 -15.73 37.84
CA ARG A 189 41.57 -17.02 37.26
C ARG A 189 41.90 -18.05 38.34
N ALA A 190 42.62 -17.66 39.39
CA ALA A 190 42.91 -18.52 40.54
C ALA A 190 41.62 -18.95 41.27
N LYS A 191 40.70 -18.00 41.50
CA LYS A 191 39.40 -18.27 42.14
C LYS A 191 38.52 -19.21 41.31
N ASN A 192 38.48 -19.03 39.99
CA ASN A 192 37.71 -19.91 39.09
C ASN A 192 38.31 -21.32 38.99
N LYS A 193 39.64 -21.45 39.09
CA LYS A 193 40.34 -22.74 39.11
C LYS A 193 40.07 -23.50 40.42
N ALA A 194 40.03 -22.80 41.55
CA ALA A 194 39.66 -23.37 42.86
C ALA A 194 38.18 -23.78 42.94
N ALA A 195 37.28 -23.08 42.23
CA ALA A 195 35.85 -23.38 42.21
C ALA A 195 35.42 -24.46 41.18
N GLY A 196 36.36 -25.20 40.57
CA GLY A 196 36.06 -26.33 39.67
C GLY A 196 35.30 -26.01 38.38
N LYS A 197 35.12 -24.73 38.03
CA LYS A 197 34.40 -24.32 36.81
C LYS A 197 35.28 -24.58 35.57
N LYS A 198 34.94 -25.61 34.77
CA LYS A 198 35.55 -25.83 33.44
C LYS A 198 35.34 -24.59 32.55
N PRO A 199 36.32 -24.18 31.74
CA PRO A 199 36.12 -23.09 30.79
C PRO A 199 34.95 -23.46 29.86
N ALA A 200 33.98 -22.56 29.69
CA ALA A 200 32.85 -22.80 28.80
C ALA A 200 33.40 -23.27 27.44
N ALA A 201 33.03 -24.48 27.03
CA ALA A 201 33.34 -24.99 25.70
C ALA A 201 32.90 -23.95 24.68
N LYS A 202 33.75 -23.65 23.69
CA LYS A 202 33.34 -22.84 22.54
C LYS A 202 32.03 -23.43 22.03
N GLN A 203 30.95 -22.65 22.06
CA GLN A 203 29.71 -23.07 21.43
C GLN A 203 30.05 -23.47 19.99
N PRO A 204 29.67 -24.67 19.52
CA PRO A 204 29.90 -25.05 18.15
C PRO A 204 29.27 -23.98 17.24
N ALA A 205 29.98 -23.62 16.16
CA ALA A 205 29.51 -22.60 15.24
C ALA A 205 28.05 -22.91 14.84
N PRO A 206 27.14 -21.92 14.86
CA PRO A 206 25.75 -22.18 14.53
C PRO A 206 25.66 -22.79 13.14
N LEU A 207 24.97 -23.94 13.02
CA LEU A 207 24.71 -24.65 11.76
C LEU A 207 24.34 -23.67 10.64
N SER A 208 24.88 -23.90 9.44
CA SER A 208 24.59 -23.05 8.29
C SER A 208 23.08 -23.08 7.97
N LEU A 209 22.57 -22.06 7.28
CA LEU A 209 21.15 -22.00 6.88
C LEU A 209 20.73 -23.21 6.02
N ARG A 210 21.67 -23.82 5.27
CA ARG A 210 21.44 -25.06 4.50
C ARG A 210 21.24 -26.24 5.45
N ASP A 211 22.10 -26.39 6.44
CA ASP A 211 22.05 -27.52 7.38
C ASP A 211 20.82 -27.44 8.29
N LYS A 212 20.42 -26.22 8.69
CA LYS A 212 19.18 -25.99 9.43
C LYS A 212 17.95 -26.37 8.60
N LYS A 213 17.92 -26.02 7.30
CA LYS A 213 16.83 -26.44 6.41
C LYS A 213 16.80 -27.95 6.22
N ALA A 214 17.95 -28.59 6.01
CA ALA A 214 18.05 -30.04 5.86
C ALA A 214 17.55 -30.78 7.12
N ALA A 215 17.90 -30.31 8.31
CA ALA A 215 17.40 -30.86 9.57
C ALA A 215 15.87 -30.73 9.71
N ILE A 216 15.30 -29.58 9.36
CA ILE A 216 13.84 -29.37 9.40
C ILE A 216 13.12 -30.28 8.40
N TYR A 217 13.69 -30.49 7.21
CA TYR A 217 13.13 -31.40 6.21
C TYR A 217 13.22 -32.86 6.65
N ALA A 218 14.33 -33.28 7.26
CA ALA A 218 14.50 -34.61 7.82
C ALA A 218 13.53 -34.88 8.99
N GLU A 219 13.32 -33.90 9.85
CA GLU A 219 12.37 -34.02 10.98
C GLU A 219 10.92 -34.11 10.48
N LYS A 220 10.56 -33.33 9.45
CA LYS A 220 9.26 -33.46 8.77
C LYS A 220 9.10 -34.83 8.10
N ALA A 221 10.13 -35.33 7.42
CA ALA A 221 10.10 -36.65 6.78
C ALA A 221 9.97 -37.79 7.81
N GLY A 222 10.62 -37.67 8.98
CA GLY A 222 10.48 -38.60 10.09
C GLY A 222 9.07 -38.60 10.70
N LYS A 223 8.48 -37.41 10.91
CA LYS A 223 7.09 -37.27 11.38
C LYS A 223 6.08 -37.84 10.38
N ILE A 224 6.32 -37.68 9.07
CA ILE A 224 5.49 -38.27 8.01
C ILE A 224 5.61 -39.81 8.03
N LYS A 225 6.82 -40.37 8.12
CA LYS A 225 7.01 -41.83 8.23
C LYS A 225 6.38 -42.44 9.48
N LYS A 226 6.37 -41.72 10.60
CA LYS A 226 5.70 -42.16 11.85
C LYS A 226 4.17 -42.16 11.68
N LYS A 227 3.61 -41.09 11.11
CA LYS A 227 2.17 -40.97 10.81
C LYS A 227 1.64 -42.04 9.85
N VAL A 228 2.47 -42.47 8.90
CA VAL A 228 2.13 -43.55 7.94
C VAL A 228 2.19 -44.94 8.57
N ARG A 229 3.01 -45.15 9.61
CA ARG A 229 3.05 -46.43 10.36
C ARG A 229 1.94 -46.57 11.41
N ASP A 230 1.46 -45.45 11.94
CA ASP A 230 0.45 -45.42 13.01
C ASP A 230 -0.98 -45.18 12.46
N SER A 231 -1.20 -45.32 11.14
CA SER A 231 -2.54 -45.29 10.53
C SER A 231 -3.02 -46.75 10.31
N PRO A 232 -4.26 -47.11 10.70
CA PRO A 232 -4.77 -48.49 10.64
C PRO A 232 -4.89 -49.04 9.22
#